data_AF-A0A2X1PX38-F1
#
_entry.id   AF-A0A2X1PX38-F1
#
_cell.length_a   1.000
_cell.length_b   1.000
_cell.length_c   1.000
_cell.angle_alpha   90.00
_cell.angle_beta   90.00
_cell.angle_gamma   90.00
#
_symmetry.space_group_name_H-M   'P 1'
#
loop_
_entity.id
_entity.type
_entity.pdbx_description
1 polymer ?
#
loop_
_entity_poly.entity_id
_entity_poly.type
_entity_poly.pdbx_seq_one_letter_code
_entity_poly.pdbx_strand_id
1 'polypeptide(L)' 'MKIPLMKFEQLHQKVEAAGMPADVRDKVENELQKLKMMSAMSSEATVIRSYIEWMIQVPWHQRSKVKKRHC' A
#
# COMPACT_ATOMS: atom_id res chain seq x y z
N MET A 1 15.25 -12.97 -0.32
CA MET A 1 14.30 -11.83 -0.42
C MET A 1 14.60 -10.87 0.71
N LYS A 2 15.17 -9.69 0.42
CA LYS A 2 15.34 -8.62 1.41
C LYS A 2 14.26 -7.59 1.14
N ILE A 3 13.17 -7.67 1.89
CA ILE A 3 12.10 -6.67 1.81
C ILE A 3 12.57 -5.51 2.68
N PRO A 4 12.77 -4.30 2.12
CA PRO A 4 13.30 -3.18 2.88
C PRO A 4 12.35 -2.84 4.03
N LEU A 5 12.87 -2.87 5.26
CA LEU A 5 12.11 -2.60 6.48
C LEU A 5 11.86 -1.09 6.64
N MET A 6 11.06 -0.48 5.75
CA MET A 6 10.46 0.82 6.03
C MET A 6 9.74 0.77 7.37
N LYS A 7 9.93 1.83 8.17
CA LYS A 7 9.31 1.98 9.49
C LYS A 7 7.82 2.20 9.33
N PHE A 8 7.01 1.69 10.26
CA PHE A 8 5.55 1.82 10.28
C PHE A 8 5.08 3.26 9.98
N GLU A 9 5.72 4.24 10.61
CA GLU A 9 5.41 5.66 10.46
C GLU A 9 5.54 6.16 9.01
N GLN A 10 6.56 5.68 8.29
CA GLN A 10 6.78 6.02 6.88
C GLN A 10 5.72 5.40 5.98
N LEU A 11 5.25 4.19 6.30
CA LEU A 11 4.16 3.55 5.56
C LEU A 11 2.86 4.33 5.77
N HIS A 12 2.56 4.73 7.01
CA HIS A 12 1.38 5.54 7.31
C HIS A 12 1.35 6.85 6.52
N GLN A 13 2.45 7.62 6.56
CA GLN A 13 2.57 8.87 5.80
C GLN A 13 2.36 8.67 4.30
N LYS A 14 2.88 7.57 3.74
CA LYS A 14 2.69 7.25 2.32
C LYS A 14 1.25 6.87 1.98
N VAL A 15 0.56 6.17 2.88
CA VAL A 15 -0.86 5.82 2.70
C VAL A 15 -1.71 7.09 2.68
N GLU A 16 -1.44 8.04 3.57
CA GLU A 16 -2.12 9.34 3.58
C GLU A 16 -1.82 10.16 2.32
N ALA A 17 -0.56 10.15 1.85
CA ALA A 17 -0.14 10.87 0.66
C ALA A 17 -0.63 10.24 -0.67
N ALA A 18 -1.00 8.95 -0.68
CA ALA A 18 -1.41 8.24 -1.89
C ALA A 18 -2.77 8.69 -2.46
N GLY A 19 -3.57 9.44 -1.68
CA GLY A 19 -4.85 9.97 -2.14
C GLY A 19 -5.89 8.89 -2.46
N MET A 20 -5.90 7.81 -1.67
CA MET A 20 -6.82 6.69 -1.87
C MET A 20 -8.27 7.08 -1.52
N PRO A 21 -9.29 6.48 -2.17
CA PRO A 21 -10.69 6.62 -1.75
C PRO A 21 -10.90 6.14 -0.30
N ALA A 22 -11.91 6.68 0.38
CA ALA A 22 -12.18 6.41 1.79
C ALA A 22 -12.31 4.90 2.11
N ASP A 23 -13.08 4.14 1.31
CA ASP A 23 -13.25 2.70 1.47
C ASP A 23 -11.94 1.91 1.35
N VAL A 24 -11.04 2.39 0.49
CA VAL A 24 -9.75 1.74 0.25
C VAL A 24 -8.80 2.07 1.39
N ARG A 25 -8.77 3.34 1.80
CA ARG A 25 -7.93 3.81 2.90
C ARG A 25 -8.25 3.06 4.18
N ASP A 26 -9.53 2.91 4.52
CA ASP A 26 -9.98 2.18 5.71
C ASP A 26 -9.49 0.72 5.72
N LYS A 27 -9.55 0.03 4.57
CA LYS A 27 -9.00 -1.32 4.43
C LYS A 27 -7.48 -1.35 4.66
N VAL A 28 -6.75 -0.42 4.07
CA VAL A 28 -5.29 -0.35 4.22
C VAL A 28 -4.89 -0.02 5.65
N GLU A 29 -5.62 0.89 6.33
CA GLU A 29 -5.42 1.22 7.74
C GLU A 29 -5.67 0.01 8.65
N ASN A 30 -6.73 -0.76 8.41
CA ASN A 30 -7.01 -2.00 9.14
C ASN A 30 -5.89 -3.04 8.99
N GLU A 31 -5.40 -3.25 7.78
CA GLU A 31 -4.26 -4.16 7.55
C GLU A 31 -2.96 -3.65 8.20
N LEU A 32 -2.77 -2.32 8.22
CA LEU A 32 -1.62 -1.67 8.85
C LEU A 32 -1.69 -1.76 10.39
N GLN A 33 -2.88 -1.70 10.99
CA GLN A 33 -3.10 -2.00 12.42
C GLN A 33 -2.78 -3.46 12.77
N LYS A 34 -3.19 -4.42 11.93
CA LYS A 34 -2.83 -5.83 12.09
C LYS A 34 -1.31 -6.03 12.04
N LEU A 35 -0.65 -5.36 11.10
CA LEU A 35 0.82 -5.38 10.97
C LEU A 35 1.52 -4.83 12.22
N LYS A 36 0.93 -3.82 12.90
CA LYS A 36 1.45 -3.27 14.16
C LYS A 36 1.31 -4.24 15.33
N MET A 37 0.22 -5.01 15.37
CA MET A 37 -0.02 -6.00 16.41
C MET A 37 0.79 -7.29 16.20
N MET A 38 1.18 -7.58 14.96
CA MET A 38 1.98 -8.74 14.61
C MET A 38 3.49 -8.49 14.77
N SER A 39 4.25 -9.56 15.05
CA SER A 39 5.71 -9.50 14.97
C SER A 39 6.14 -9.26 13.52
N ALA A 40 6.93 -8.20 13.30
CA ALA A 40 7.39 -7.74 11.98
C ALA A 40 8.21 -8.78 11.19
N MET A 41 8.60 -9.89 11.82
CA MET A 41 9.40 -10.97 11.24
C MET A 41 8.55 -12.18 10.79
N SER A 42 7.22 -12.15 10.97
CA SER A 42 6.34 -13.23 10.53
C SER A 42 6.19 -13.27 9.00
N SER A 43 6.02 -14.47 8.43
CA SER A 43 5.71 -14.69 7.01
C SER A 43 4.40 -14.00 6.59
N GLU A 44 3.44 -13.88 7.50
CA GLU A 44 2.16 -13.18 7.26
C GLU A 44 2.34 -11.66 7.23
N ALA A 45 3.20 -11.11 8.09
CA ALA A 45 3.53 -9.69 8.12
C ALA A 45 4.17 -9.23 6.79
N THR A 46 4.96 -10.11 6.18
CA THR A 46 5.56 -9.89 4.86
C THR A 46 4.51 -9.73 3.75
N VAL A 47 3.46 -10.57 3.77
CA VAL A 47 2.39 -10.53 2.76
C VAL A 47 1.58 -9.24 2.90
N ILE A 48 1.20 -8.88 4.13
CA ILE A 48 0.45 -7.65 4.43
C ILE A 48 1.22 -6.41 4.02
N ARG A 49 2.52 -6.36 4.36
CA ARG A 49 3.40 -5.25 3.96
C ARG A 49 3.46 -5.11 2.44
N SER A 50 3.63 -6.23 1.74
CA SER A 50 3.65 -6.24 0.27
C SER A 50 2.34 -5.68 -0.27
N TYR A 51 1.20 -6.10 0.28
CA TYR A 51 -0.11 -5.56 -0.10
C TYR A 51 -0.18 -4.03 0.08
N ILE A 52 0.23 -3.50 1.24
CA ILE A 52 0.23 -2.06 1.52
C ILE A 52 1.15 -1.30 0.55
N GLU A 53 2.34 -1.84 0.27
CA GLU A 53 3.28 -1.23 -0.69
C GLU A 53 2.70 -1.15 -2.11
N TRP A 54 1.97 -2.18 -2.54
CA TRP A 54 1.26 -2.15 -3.83
C TRP A 54 0.16 -1.08 -3.85
N MET A 55 -0.62 -0.97 -2.78
CA MET A 55 -1.71 0.02 -2.69
C MET A 55 -1.19 1.46 -2.78
N ILE A 56 0.02 1.73 -2.27
CA ILE A 56 0.69 3.04 -2.39
C ILE A 56 1.17 3.30 -3.82
N GLN A 57 1.64 2.27 -4.55
CA GLN A 57 2.13 2.42 -5.92
C GLN A 57 1.00 2.62 -6.95
N VAL A 58 -0.22 2.21 -6.63
CA VAL A 58 -1.37 2.41 -7.51
C VAL A 58 -1.65 3.91 -7.67
N PRO A 59 -1.69 4.43 -8.91
CA PRO A 59 -1.94 5.84 -9.12
C PRO A 59 -3.44 6.14 -9.05
N TRP A 60 -3.97 6.30 -7.84
CA TRP A 60 -5.40 6.58 -7.57
C TRP A 60 -5.93 7.82 -8.29
N HIS A 61 -5.06 8.77 -8.62
CA HIS A 61 -5.40 10.02 -9.28
C HIS A 61 -5.07 10.07 -10.79
N GLN A 62 -4.25 9.17 -11.33
CA GLN A 62 -3.85 9.25 -12.74
C GLN A 62 -4.76 8.42 -13.64
N ARG A 63 -5.64 9.10 -14.38
CA ARG A 63 -6.37 8.50 -15.49
C ARG A 63 -5.47 8.45 -16.72
N SER A 64 -4.84 7.31 -16.99
CA SER A 64 -4.09 7.10 -18.23
C SER A 64 -5.03 7.30 -19.43
N LYS A 65 -4.75 8.31 -20.26
CA LYS A 65 -5.38 8.45 -21.58
C LYS A 65 -4.92 7.25 -22.40
N VAL A 66 -5.80 6.27 -22.59
CA VAL A 66 -5.56 5.17 -23.52
C VAL A 66 -5.35 5.80 -24.89
N LYS A 67 -4.09 5.88 -25.34
CA LYS A 67 -3.78 6.25 -26.71
C LYS A 67 -4.30 5.09 -27.55
N LYS A 68 -5.49 5.26 -28.14
CA LYS A 68 -6.02 4.39 -29.19
C LYS A 68 -4.91 4.28 -30.23
N ARG A 69 -4.18 3.16 -30.25
CA ARG A 69 -3.29 2.87 -31.38
C ARG A 69 -4.26 2.71 -32.55
N HIS A 70 -4.20 3.66 -33.49
CA HIS A 70 -4.89 3.53 -34.76
C HIS A 70 -4.47 2.19 -35.35
N CYS A 71 -5.47 1.39 -35.71
CA CYS A 71 -5.29 0.19 -36.52
C CYS A 71 -5.04 0.61 -37.97
#